data_AF-A0AAV7XBD2-F1
#
_entry.id   AF-A0AAV7XBD2-F1
#
_cell.length_a   1.000
_cell.length_b   1.000
_cell.length_c   1.000
_cell.angle_alpha   90.00
_cell.angle_beta   90.00
_cell.angle_gamma   90.00
#
_symmetry.space_group_name_H-M   'P 1'
#
loop_
_entity.id
_entity.type
_entity.pdbx_description
1 polymer ?
#
loop_
_entity_poly.entity_id
_entity_poly.type
_entity_poly.pdbx_seq_one_letter_code
_entity_poly.pdbx_strand_id
1 'polypeptide(L)'
;MFPFVTVNICHHFLSNLSCIFPPQVVVRGRKPNNWTANKAEIQKGFLLHVTSVADLKTVINEKVAWLQKFRKPLSFNPLAAIVGKDLQNVEKCFVVIQPSNLYEVESPAEAIDLTFKAVHALCLEYALESKNMWLLLQQKVYGIHTEWDEVPPALIPFMKFFTL
;
A
#
# COMPACT_ATOMS: atom_id res chain seq x y z
N MET A 1 -9.91 35.71 11.05
CA MET A 1 -10.81 34.55 10.86
C MET A 1 -10.79 34.23 9.37
N PHE A 2 -9.85 33.37 8.94
CA PHE A 2 -9.76 32.87 7.57
C PHE A 2 -10.24 31.42 7.58
N PRO A 3 -11.01 30.96 6.60
CA PRO A 3 -11.59 29.63 6.64
C PRO A 3 -10.51 28.58 6.37
N PHE A 4 -10.38 27.63 7.29
CA PHE A 4 -9.69 26.36 7.10
C PHE A 4 -10.42 25.56 6.02
N VAL A 5 -10.06 25.74 4.76
CA VAL A 5 -10.44 24.83 3.66
C VAL A 5 -9.25 24.63 2.74
N THR A 6 -8.12 24.18 3.30
CA THR A 6 -7.16 23.37 2.56
C THR A 6 -7.65 21.93 2.62
N VAL A 7 -8.69 21.63 1.83
CA VAL A 7 -9.03 20.22 1.58
C VAL A 7 -7.79 19.58 0.97
N ASN A 8 -7.36 18.55 1.66
CA ASN A 8 -6.08 17.89 1.59
C ASN A 8 -6.03 17.02 0.30
N ILE A 9 -5.88 17.68 -0.86
CA ILE A 9 -5.82 17.09 -2.22
C ILE A 9 -4.88 15.87 -2.27
N CYS A 10 -3.85 15.87 -1.44
CA CYS A 10 -2.84 14.84 -1.36
C CYS A 10 -3.39 13.46 -0.98
N HIS A 11 -4.31 13.31 -0.03
CA HIS A 11 -4.78 11.97 0.36
C HIS A 11 -5.72 11.32 -0.67
N HIS A 12 -6.55 12.13 -1.36
CA HIS A 12 -7.37 11.64 -2.46
C HIS A 12 -6.50 11.18 -3.61
N PHE A 13 -5.46 11.94 -3.93
CA PHE A 13 -4.46 11.54 -4.90
C PHE A 13 -3.76 10.25 -4.47
N LEU A 14 -3.26 10.16 -3.22
CA LEU A 14 -2.55 8.98 -2.71
C LEU A 14 -3.43 7.71 -2.69
N SER A 15 -4.70 7.81 -2.30
CA SER A 15 -5.64 6.68 -2.30
C SER A 15 -6.05 6.24 -3.72
N ASN A 16 -6.13 7.18 -4.66
CA ASN A 16 -6.46 6.87 -6.06
C ASN A 16 -5.23 6.61 -6.94
N LEU A 17 -4.02 6.91 -6.48
CA LEU A 17 -2.77 6.67 -7.22
C LEU A 17 -2.66 5.19 -7.58
N SER A 18 -3.01 4.31 -6.64
CA SER A 18 -3.04 2.86 -6.84
C SER A 18 -4.07 2.39 -7.88
N CYS A 19 -5.08 3.19 -8.24
CA CYS A 19 -6.04 2.87 -9.30
C CYS A 19 -5.53 3.14 -10.72
N ILE A 20 -4.46 3.93 -10.85
CA ILE A 20 -3.84 4.27 -12.14
C ILE A 20 -3.05 3.06 -12.68
N PHE A 21 -2.63 2.16 -11.80
CA PHE A 21 -1.81 1.02 -12.18
C PHE A 21 -2.67 -0.13 -12.69
N PRO A 22 -2.26 -0.77 -13.81
CA PRO A 22 -2.92 -1.96 -14.27
C PRO A 22 -2.71 -3.06 -13.22
N PRO A 23 -3.72 -3.94 -13.01
CA PRO A 23 -3.54 -5.18 -12.30
C PRO A 23 -2.30 -5.92 -12.82
N GLN A 24 -1.52 -6.53 -11.92
CA GLN A 24 -0.39 -7.35 -12.34
C GLN A 24 -0.89 -8.50 -13.23
N VAL A 25 -0.65 -8.42 -14.53
CA VAL A 25 -1.00 -9.51 -15.46
C VAL A 25 0.00 -10.64 -15.26
N VAL A 26 -0.40 -11.67 -14.51
CA VAL A 26 0.42 -12.87 -14.36
C VAL A 26 0.04 -13.88 -15.43
N VAL A 27 1.02 -14.30 -16.23
CA VAL A 27 0.88 -15.32 -17.27
C VAL A 27 0.27 -16.59 -16.67
N ARG A 28 -0.78 -17.14 -17.31
CA ARG A 28 -1.44 -18.39 -16.90
C ARG A 28 -0.38 -19.48 -16.63
N GLY A 29 -0.45 -20.12 -15.46
CA GLY A 29 0.45 -21.22 -15.07
C GLY A 29 1.70 -20.81 -14.27
N ARG A 30 2.06 -19.52 -14.22
CA ARG A 30 3.16 -19.00 -13.36
C ARG A 30 2.66 -18.15 -12.18
N LYS A 31 1.37 -18.22 -11.88
CA LYS A 31 0.75 -17.44 -10.82
C LYS A 31 1.23 -17.94 -9.45
N PRO A 32 1.75 -17.07 -8.57
CA PRO A 32 1.84 -17.41 -7.17
C PRO A 32 0.41 -17.75 -6.70
N ASN A 33 0.18 -19.03 -6.40
CA ASN A 33 -1.10 -19.55 -5.92
C ASN A 33 -2.33 -19.27 -6.82
N ASN A 34 -2.16 -19.15 -8.14
CA ASN A 34 -3.25 -18.88 -9.09
C ASN A 34 -4.01 -17.56 -8.89
N TRP A 35 -3.49 -16.65 -8.07
CA TRP A 35 -4.17 -15.40 -7.73
C TRP A 35 -3.59 -14.19 -8.50
N THR A 36 -4.43 -13.19 -8.71
CA THR A 36 -4.08 -11.91 -9.34
C THR A 36 -4.89 -10.82 -8.68
N ALA A 37 -4.21 -9.83 -8.12
CA ALA A 37 -4.86 -8.73 -7.42
C ALA A 37 -5.73 -7.90 -8.36
N ASN A 38 -6.97 -7.62 -7.95
CA ASN A 38 -7.83 -6.64 -8.59
C ASN A 38 -7.53 -5.22 -8.08
N LYS A 39 -8.09 -4.19 -8.71
CA LYS A 39 -7.83 -2.78 -8.35
C LYS A 39 -8.10 -2.46 -6.87
N ALA A 40 -9.18 -2.99 -6.30
CA ALA A 40 -9.50 -2.76 -4.90
C ALA A 40 -8.49 -3.43 -3.96
N GLU A 41 -7.98 -4.61 -4.31
CA GLU A 41 -6.91 -5.28 -3.56
C GLU A 41 -5.60 -4.48 -3.63
N ILE A 42 -5.24 -3.96 -4.80
CA ILE A 42 -4.05 -3.09 -4.97
C ILE A 42 -4.18 -1.84 -4.10
N GLN A 43 -5.35 -1.18 -4.11
CA GLN A 43 -5.63 -0.01 -3.27
C GLN A 43 -5.45 -0.33 -1.79
N LYS A 44 -6.11 -1.40 -1.32
CA LYS A 44 -6.04 -1.84 0.08
C LYS A 44 -4.62 -2.17 0.52
N GLY A 45 -3.81 -2.74 -0.37
CA GLY A 45 -2.41 -3.07 -0.08
C GLY A 45 -1.45 -1.89 -0.14
N PHE A 46 -1.86 -0.75 -0.69
CA PHE A 46 -1.03 0.46 -0.71
C PHE A 46 -1.43 1.42 0.41
N LEU A 47 -2.70 1.80 0.47
CA LEU A 47 -3.27 2.67 1.50
C LEU A 47 -4.70 2.20 1.81
N LEU A 48 -4.86 1.47 2.91
CA LEU A 48 -6.15 0.95 3.34
C LEU A 48 -7.03 2.09 3.87
N HIS A 49 -8.23 2.25 3.32
CA HIS A 49 -9.28 3.09 3.91
C HIS A 49 -10.35 2.23 4.59
N VAL A 50 -10.70 2.60 5.82
CA VAL A 50 -11.82 2.01 6.57
C VAL A 50 -12.59 3.09 7.34
N THR A 51 -13.82 2.77 7.74
CA THR A 51 -14.71 3.70 8.45
C THR A 51 -14.45 3.79 9.95
N SER A 52 -13.86 2.76 10.55
CA SER A 52 -13.57 2.74 11.99
C SER A 52 -12.30 1.95 12.32
N VAL A 53 -11.75 2.18 13.52
CA VAL A 53 -10.61 1.41 14.04
C VAL A 53 -11.00 -0.07 14.26
N ALA A 54 -12.27 -0.36 14.55
CA ALA A 54 -12.76 -1.73 14.65
C ALA A 54 -12.69 -2.44 13.29
N ASP A 55 -13.11 -1.76 12.21
CA ASP A 55 -13.01 -2.28 10.84
C ASP A 55 -11.55 -2.50 10.44
N LEU A 56 -10.64 -1.61 10.84
CA LEU A 56 -9.20 -1.78 10.61
C LEU A 56 -8.71 -3.11 11.21
N LYS A 57 -9.07 -3.39 12.46
CA LYS A 57 -8.70 -4.65 13.14
C LYS A 57 -9.31 -5.87 12.43
N THR A 58 -10.54 -5.78 11.96
CA THR A 58 -11.18 -6.85 11.18
C THR A 58 -10.41 -7.13 9.90
N VAL A 59 -10.08 -6.10 9.12
CA VAL A 59 -9.31 -6.25 7.87
C VAL A 59 -7.91 -6.83 8.12
N ILE A 60 -7.24 -6.42 9.21
CA ILE A 60 -5.94 -7.00 9.60
C ILE A 60 -6.08 -8.49 9.89
N ASN A 61 -7.09 -8.89 10.66
CA ASN A 61 -7.33 -10.30 11.00
C ASN A 61 -7.66 -11.13 9.75
N GLU A 62 -8.47 -10.61 8.84
CA GLU A 62 -8.76 -11.24 7.55
C GLU A 62 -7.49 -11.41 6.70
N LYS A 63 -6.62 -10.39 6.67
CA LYS A 63 -5.34 -10.45 5.96
C LYS A 63 -4.43 -11.53 6.56
N VAL A 64 -4.31 -11.59 7.88
CA VAL A 64 -3.53 -12.65 8.56
C VAL A 64 -4.09 -14.04 8.23
N ALA A 65 -5.41 -14.22 8.32
CA ALA A 65 -6.04 -15.49 7.98
C ALA A 65 -5.82 -15.87 6.50
N TRP A 66 -5.82 -14.90 5.58
CA TRP A 66 -5.51 -15.13 4.18
C TRP A 66 -4.04 -15.54 3.95
N LEU A 67 -3.08 -14.87 4.60
CA LEU A 67 -1.65 -15.20 4.52
C LEU A 67 -1.34 -16.62 5.04
N GLN A 68 -2.13 -17.12 5.99
CA GLN A 68 -2.01 -18.47 6.54
C GLN A 68 -2.58 -19.56 5.62
N LYS A 69 -3.40 -19.24 4.61
CA LYS A 69 -3.98 -20.22 3.68
C LYS A 69 -2.94 -20.82 2.71
N PHE A 70 -1.77 -20.21 2.60
CA PHE A 70 -0.73 -20.66 1.69
C PHE A 70 0.05 -21.84 2.25
N ARG A 71 0.41 -22.80 1.37
CA ARG A 71 1.20 -24.00 1.75
C ARG A 71 2.48 -23.65 2.51
N LYS A 72 3.13 -22.56 2.10
CA LYS A 72 4.15 -21.87 2.89
C LYS A 72 3.52 -20.55 3.33
N PRO A 73 3.24 -20.35 4.63
CA PRO A 73 2.66 -19.11 5.13
C PRO A 73 3.50 -17.91 4.69
N LEU A 74 2.83 -16.87 4.22
CA LEU A 74 3.47 -15.61 3.88
C LEU A 74 3.57 -14.72 5.11
N SER A 75 4.65 -13.96 5.22
CA SER A 75 4.82 -12.98 6.29
C SER A 75 3.84 -11.81 6.12
N PHE A 76 3.42 -11.24 7.25
CA PHE A 76 2.67 -9.99 7.23
C PHE A 76 3.60 -8.85 6.82
N ASN A 77 3.18 -8.07 5.82
CA ASN A 77 3.90 -6.88 5.40
C ASN A 77 3.30 -5.63 6.06
N PRO A 78 4.14 -4.66 6.45
CA PRO A 78 3.67 -3.37 6.95
C PRO A 78 2.57 -2.77 6.08
N LEU A 79 1.57 -2.17 6.73
CA LEU A 79 0.38 -1.63 6.08
C LEU A 79 0.10 -0.20 6.54
N ALA A 80 -0.02 0.71 5.58
CA ALA A 80 -0.54 2.06 5.80
C ALA A 80 -2.07 2.03 5.78
N ALA A 81 -2.71 2.71 6.75
CA ALA A 81 -4.15 2.80 6.83
C ALA A 81 -4.63 4.20 7.21
N ILE A 82 -5.82 4.55 6.74
CA ILE A 82 -6.57 5.75 7.12
C ILE A 82 -7.96 5.34 7.60
N VAL A 83 -8.42 5.99 8.66
CA VAL A 83 -9.73 5.79 9.27
C VAL A 83 -10.52 7.07 9.14
N GLY A 84 -11.75 6.97 8.66
CA GLY A 84 -12.65 8.09 8.52
C GLY A 84 -13.88 7.73 7.70
N LYS A 85 -14.94 8.52 7.81
CA LYS A 85 -16.22 8.27 7.11
C LYS A 85 -16.03 8.08 5.60
N ASP A 86 -15.17 8.89 5.02
CA ASP A 86 -14.80 8.87 3.60
C ASP A 86 -13.42 9.49 3.44
N LEU A 87 -12.91 9.54 2.21
CA LEU A 87 -11.60 10.13 1.94
C LEU A 87 -11.55 11.63 2.25
N GLN A 88 -12.66 12.38 2.23
CA GLN A 88 -12.66 13.82 2.57
C GLN A 88 -12.60 14.04 4.09
N ASN A 89 -13.04 13.06 4.87
CA ASN A 89 -13.18 13.12 6.32
C ASN A 89 -12.26 12.09 6.98
N VAL A 90 -10.95 12.21 6.75
CA VAL A 90 -9.93 11.39 7.44
C VAL A 90 -9.81 11.86 8.89
N GLU A 91 -10.01 10.93 9.83
CA GLU A 91 -9.96 11.18 11.27
C GLU A 91 -8.64 10.71 11.89
N LYS A 92 -8.11 9.57 11.44
CA LYS A 92 -6.87 8.97 11.96
C LYS A 92 -6.06 8.32 10.85
N CYS A 93 -4.74 8.33 11.00
CA CYS A 93 -3.82 7.62 10.11
C CYS A 93 -3.00 6.63 10.94
N PHE A 94 -2.77 5.44 10.40
CA PHE A 94 -2.06 4.37 11.09
C PHE A 94 -1.00 3.71 10.21
N VAL A 95 0.04 3.22 10.86
CA VAL A 95 0.96 2.21 10.33
C VAL A 95 0.81 0.95 11.16
N VAL A 96 0.67 -0.17 10.47
CA VAL A 96 0.56 -1.51 11.09
C VAL A 96 1.80 -2.28 10.69
N ILE A 97 2.77 -2.39 11.60
CA ILE A 97 4.01 -3.15 11.36
C ILE A 97 3.79 -4.63 11.68
N GLN A 98 3.02 -4.91 12.73
CA GLN A 98 2.62 -6.25 13.15
C GLN A 98 1.11 -6.26 13.42
N PRO A 99 0.42 -7.38 13.20
CA PRO A 99 -1.05 -7.43 13.32
C PRO A 99 -1.62 -6.96 14.67
N SER A 100 -0.85 -7.09 15.75
CA SER A 100 -1.28 -6.71 17.10
C SER A 100 -1.15 -5.21 17.41
N ASN A 101 -0.38 -4.45 16.63
CA ASN A 101 0.05 -3.10 17.00
C ASN A 101 -0.34 -2.09 15.92
N LEU A 102 -1.06 -1.05 16.34
CA LEU A 102 -1.43 0.10 15.52
C LEU A 102 -0.60 1.31 15.98
N TYR A 103 0.18 1.91 15.09
CA TYR A 103 0.93 3.13 15.36
C TYR A 103 0.23 4.30 14.68
N GLU A 104 -0.31 5.23 15.46
CA GLU A 104 -0.98 6.43 14.94
C GLU A 104 0.06 7.44 14.45
N VAL A 105 -0.18 8.07 13.30
CA VAL A 105 0.68 9.09 12.67
C VAL A 105 -0.16 10.29 12.23
N GLU A 106 0.48 11.42 11.94
CA GLU A 106 -0.22 12.70 11.75
C GLU A 106 -0.91 12.80 10.39
N SER A 107 -0.43 12.06 9.37
CA SER A 107 -0.96 12.17 8.01
C SER A 107 -0.92 10.87 7.19
N PRO A 108 -1.73 10.77 6.11
CA PRO A 108 -1.67 9.63 5.20
C PRO A 108 -0.32 9.51 4.49
N ALA A 109 0.34 10.64 4.20
CA ALA A 109 1.66 10.66 3.59
C ALA A 109 2.72 10.09 4.55
N GLU A 110 2.65 10.46 5.84
CA GLU A 110 3.52 9.90 6.88
C GLU A 110 3.25 8.41 7.08
N ALA A 111 2.00 7.96 7.01
CA ALA A 111 1.66 6.54 7.07
C ALA A 111 2.33 5.74 5.94
N ILE A 112 2.30 6.27 4.71
CA ILE A 112 2.97 5.65 3.55
C ILE A 112 4.49 5.65 3.73
N ASP A 113 5.06 6.79 4.13
CA ASP A 113 6.52 6.95 4.29
C ASP A 113 7.08 6.02 5.37
N LEU A 114 6.43 5.96 6.54
CA LEU A 114 6.84 5.06 7.61
C LEU A 114 6.61 3.59 7.25
N THR A 115 5.56 3.26 6.49
CA THR A 115 5.34 1.91 5.96
C THR A 115 6.48 1.51 5.01
N PHE A 116 6.86 2.38 4.08
CA PHE A 116 7.99 2.16 3.18
C PHE A 116 9.29 1.92 3.95
N LYS A 117 9.60 2.79 4.92
CA LYS A 117 10.78 2.66 5.78
C LYS A 117 10.76 1.38 6.59
N ALA A 118 9.61 0.97 7.13
CA ALA A 118 9.47 -0.26 7.88
C ALA A 118 9.74 -1.49 7.03
N VAL A 119 9.25 -1.54 5.78
CA VAL A 119 9.54 -2.63 4.84
C VAL A 119 11.05 -2.75 4.59
N HIS A 120 11.73 -1.63 4.33
CA HIS A 120 13.18 -1.60 4.11
C HIS A 120 13.98 -1.96 5.36
N ALA A 121 13.64 -1.40 6.52
CA ALA A 121 14.32 -1.66 7.78
C ALA A 121 14.19 -3.12 8.25
N LEU A 122 13.09 -3.78 7.88
CA LEU A 122 12.83 -5.19 8.18
C LEU A 122 13.30 -6.13 7.05
N CYS A 123 13.90 -5.59 5.98
CA CYS A 123 14.32 -6.33 4.79
C CYS A 123 13.20 -7.23 4.22
N LEU A 124 11.97 -6.71 4.18
CA LEU A 124 10.80 -7.43 3.69
C LEU A 124 10.59 -7.20 2.19
N GLU A 125 10.00 -8.18 1.51
CA GLU A 125 9.44 -7.96 0.18
C GLU A 125 8.18 -7.09 0.26
N TYR A 126 7.94 -6.26 -0.76
CA TYR A 126 6.69 -5.52 -0.85
C TYR A 126 5.47 -6.44 -0.93
N ALA A 127 4.36 -5.99 -0.36
CA ALA A 127 3.08 -6.71 -0.43
C ALA A 127 2.70 -7.02 -1.88
N LEU A 128 2.35 -8.28 -2.16
CA LEU A 128 2.17 -8.80 -3.51
C LEU A 128 1.13 -8.01 -4.31
N GLU A 129 0.01 -7.66 -3.68
CA GLU A 129 -1.05 -6.85 -4.29
C GLU A 129 -0.58 -5.49 -4.77
N SER A 130 0.37 -4.86 -4.08
CA SER A 130 0.77 -3.47 -4.30
C SER A 130 2.25 -3.31 -4.63
N LYS A 131 2.97 -4.40 -4.92
CA LYS A 131 4.42 -4.40 -5.20
C LYS A 131 4.83 -3.36 -6.24
N ASN A 132 4.05 -3.21 -7.30
CA ASN A 132 4.34 -2.22 -8.36
C ASN A 132 4.26 -0.77 -7.86
N MET A 133 3.33 -0.47 -6.95
CA MET A 133 3.20 0.86 -6.34
C MET A 133 4.44 1.20 -5.53
N TRP A 134 4.86 0.26 -4.68
CA TRP A 134 6.00 0.45 -3.82
C TRP A 134 7.31 0.53 -4.61
N LEU A 135 7.48 -0.26 -5.68
CA LEU A 135 8.64 -0.15 -6.59
C LEU A 135 8.69 1.20 -7.31
N LEU A 136 7.53 1.73 -7.75
CA LEU A 136 7.50 3.07 -8.33
C LEU A 136 7.91 4.12 -7.29
N LEU A 137 7.36 4.05 -6.09
CA LEU A 137 7.68 4.96 -4.99
C LEU A 137 9.18 4.90 -4.66
N GLN A 138 9.73 3.69 -4.55
CA GLN A 138 11.15 3.45 -4.30
C GLN A 138 12.04 4.17 -5.32
N GLN A 139 11.80 3.96 -6.61
CA GLN A 139 12.69 4.47 -7.66
C GLN A 139 12.42 5.94 -8.02
N LYS A 140 11.16 6.40 -7.95
CA LYS A 140 10.77 7.72 -8.46
C LYS A 140 10.60 8.78 -7.39
N VAL A 141 10.28 8.39 -6.16
CA VAL A 141 10.14 9.32 -5.04
C VAL A 141 11.37 9.28 -4.15
N TYR A 142 11.84 8.08 -3.79
CA TYR A 142 13.01 7.94 -2.93
C TYR A 142 14.35 7.87 -3.68
N GLY A 143 14.34 7.64 -5.00
CA GLY A 143 15.57 7.48 -5.79
C GLY A 143 16.40 6.25 -5.40
N ILE A 144 15.78 5.27 -4.76
CA ILE A 144 16.44 4.05 -4.28
C ILE A 144 16.37 2.97 -5.36
N HIS A 145 17.53 2.41 -5.68
CA HIS A 145 17.67 1.30 -6.63
C HIS A 145 18.46 0.18 -5.94
N THR A 146 17.94 -1.05 -6.04
CA THR A 146 18.59 -2.23 -5.45
C THR A 146 18.85 -3.29 -6.50
N GLU A 147 19.80 -4.19 -6.25
CA GLU A 147 20.06 -5.33 -7.14
C GLU A 147 18.90 -6.34 -7.19
N TRP A 148 17.97 -6.27 -6.25
CA TRP A 148 16.77 -7.11 -6.16
C TRP A 148 15.55 -6.48 -6.84
N ASP A 149 15.69 -5.31 -7.46
CA ASP A 149 14.59 -4.61 -8.12
C ASP A 149 14.11 -5.38 -9.36
N GLU A 150 12.97 -6.06 -9.23
CA GLU A 150 12.27 -6.71 -10.35
C GLU A 150 11.21 -5.80 -10.93
N VAL A 151 11.59 -4.90 -11.85
CA VAL A 151 10.64 -3.99 -12.52
C VAL A 151 9.83 -4.75 -13.58
N PRO A 152 8.51 -4.92 -13.43
CA PRO A 152 7.71 -5.60 -14.43
C PRO A 152 7.61 -4.76 -15.71
N PRO A 153 7.57 -5.35 -16.92
CA PRO A 153 7.45 -4.59 -18.16
C PRO A 153 6.26 -3.62 -18.19
N ALA A 154 5.15 -3.98 -17.54
CA ALA A 154 3.96 -3.14 -17.42
C ALA A 154 4.18 -1.84 -16.62
N LEU A 155 5.23 -1.78 -15.79
CA LEU A 155 5.57 -0.61 -14.97
C LEU A 155 6.51 0.36 -15.69
N ILE A 156 7.21 -0.09 -16.74
CA ILE A 156 8.19 0.73 -17.50
C ILE A 156 7.58 2.03 -18.06
N PRO A 157 6.37 2.02 -18.68
CA PRO A 157 5.78 3.26 -19.18
C PRO A 157 5.53 4.28 -18.07
N PHE A 158 5.06 3.83 -16.91
CA PHE A 158 4.83 4.69 -15.75
C PHE A 158 6.16 5.26 -15.22
N MET A 159 7.21 4.44 -15.12
CA MET A 159 8.52 4.91 -14.69
C MET A 159 9.12 5.98 -15.62
N LYS A 160 8.84 5.90 -16.93
CA LYS A 160 9.24 6.94 -17.89
C LYS A 160 8.41 8.20 -17.78
N PHE A 161 7.13 8.10 -17.43
CA PHE A 161 6.25 9.25 -17.28
C PHE A 161 6.65 10.12 -16.07
N PHE A 162 7.12 9.51 -15.00
CA PHE A 162 7.56 10.19 -13.78
C PHE A 162 9.06 10.58 -13.80
N THR A 163 9.67 10.82 -14.97
CA THR A 163 10.97 11.51 -15.01
C THR A 163 10.77 12.99 -14.72
N LEU A 164 11.23 13.43 -13.53
CA LEU A 164 11.46 14.85 -13.22
C LEU A 164 12.61 15.39 -14.06
#